data_AF-A0A2V5JJN6-F1
#
_entry.id   AF-A0A2V5JJN6-F1
#
_cell.length_a   1.000
_cell.length_b   1.000
_cell.length_c   1.000
_cell.angle_alpha   90.00
_cell.angle_beta   90.00
_cell.angle_gamma   90.00
#
_symmetry.space_group_name_H-M   'P 1'
#
loop_
_entity.id
_entity.type
_entity.pdbx_description
1 polymer ?
#
loop_
_entity_poly.entity_id
_entity_poly.type
_entity_poly.pdbx_seq_one_letter_code
_entity_poly.pdbx_strand_id
1 'polypeptide(L)'
;MYAHRCAGKNYCATTKNEWRSNLQSECQALHEGEWRRFSCRARRYHYRGRKYFLAENFAPSPFRAHCLSVSFEPIFAVIDPAYSVRGTNVPTNSEKPAVSLTGYYAEGLQAFDFRRYWHSFVERIWIVAICVLAGLFLALGYLARTPKLYQGHTVLEVDFQEPTIIASDDAARMRSAFLASQEALRTIEQNLTNQTLLSRVVRSEGLVEDGGRALLGQSIVTDKSSSSAQPSDPSQAASKPKSATGVAIFTPLEEGLGRAMVGMVKPVIRRGTRLIDLYVTHPDPAMAQRLAEAIGREYIRSSIEQRASFSEDALRYLLEEEQRLKANLQKSEAAVAEYKAKNPDALQLGGGTAATGSQAGSGAGAGGSRGGLVEDNLQDINGKLTAAKSDQIKLEGELQQVEQVGNNVDALLAIPSISAAGLVTEARRSVTQMEATITTYALRYKDKHPKMIQAKASLAEAKEKLRQAVLEQPPILRNAIQQMKATEASLQQALQDQQGLAVNLNRTAIGYQELARQAETDRALYESVLRQIKETNLTKDVKTNAVSVIEHSPLPSSLRFWLRCT
;
A
#
# COMPACT_ATOMS: atom_id res chain seq x y z
N MET A 1 24.99 -23.95 15.09
CA MET A 1 24.84 -25.05 16.08
C MET A 1 23.57 -24.73 16.86
N TYR A 2 22.49 -25.51 16.87
CA TYR A 2 22.27 -26.95 16.63
C TYR A 2 21.15 -27.19 15.59
N ALA A 3 21.38 -28.03 14.57
CA ALA A 3 20.35 -28.70 13.75
C ALA A 3 21.01 -29.64 12.72
N HIS A 4 21.64 -30.72 13.17
CA HIS A 4 22.11 -31.80 12.29
C HIS A 4 21.43 -33.12 12.70
N ARG A 5 20.97 -33.88 11.69
CA ARG A 5 20.09 -35.07 11.79
C ARG A 5 18.65 -34.66 12.18
N CYS A 6 17.59 -35.21 11.58
CA CYS A 6 17.50 -36.45 10.79
C CYS A 6 16.94 -36.24 9.37
N ALA A 7 17.72 -36.63 8.36
CA ALA A 7 17.16 -37.12 7.09
C ALA A 7 17.32 -38.65 7.08
N GLY A 8 16.34 -39.37 6.50
CA GLY A 8 16.48 -40.79 6.18
C GLY A 8 15.80 -41.78 7.15
N LYS A 9 14.47 -41.87 7.11
CA LYS A 9 13.72 -43.11 7.36
C LYS A 9 12.59 -43.27 6.37
N ASN A 10 12.57 -44.38 5.64
CA ASN A 10 11.40 -44.82 4.87
C ASN A 10 10.52 -45.67 5.78
N TYR A 11 9.30 -45.24 6.05
CA TYR A 11 8.34 -46.00 6.84
C TYR A 11 7.48 -46.89 5.94
N CYS A 12 7.77 -48.20 5.92
CA CYS A 12 6.86 -49.21 5.40
C CYS A 12 5.85 -49.61 6.49
N ALA A 13 4.64 -49.03 6.45
CA ALA A 13 3.51 -49.45 7.29
C ALA A 13 2.48 -50.20 6.45
N THR A 14 2.01 -51.36 6.92
CA THR A 14 1.05 -52.19 6.18
C THR A 14 -0.41 -51.84 6.49
N THR A 15 -0.67 -51.16 7.62
CA THR A 15 -2.01 -50.76 8.03
C THR A 15 -2.09 -49.29 8.46
N LYS A 16 -3.29 -48.70 8.32
CA LYS A 16 -3.55 -47.27 8.58
C LYS A 16 -3.44 -46.89 10.06
N ASN A 17 -3.64 -47.83 10.97
CA ASN A 17 -3.65 -47.57 12.41
C ASN A 17 -2.21 -47.49 12.97
N GLU A 18 -1.34 -48.36 12.49
CA GLU A 18 0.09 -48.44 12.81
C GLU A 18 0.87 -47.20 12.34
N TRP A 19 0.52 -46.66 11.16
CA TRP A 19 1.07 -45.37 10.69
C TRP A 19 0.60 -44.20 11.56
N ARG A 20 -0.65 -44.22 12.05
CA ARG A 20 -1.17 -43.19 12.96
C ARG A 20 -0.47 -43.18 14.31
N SER A 21 -0.26 -44.34 14.94
CA SER A 21 0.40 -44.39 16.25
C SER A 21 1.85 -43.87 16.19
N ASN A 22 2.61 -44.24 15.15
CA ASN A 22 4.00 -43.79 15.01
C ASN A 22 4.12 -42.30 14.69
N LEU A 23 3.24 -41.74 13.85
CA LEU A 23 3.27 -40.30 13.58
C LEU A 23 2.82 -39.48 14.80
N GLN A 24 1.87 -40.00 15.57
CA GLN A 24 1.31 -39.33 16.74
C GLN A 24 2.26 -39.35 17.93
N SER A 25 3.08 -40.39 18.10
CA SER A 25 4.16 -40.41 19.10
C SER A 25 5.33 -39.47 18.75
N GLU A 26 5.77 -39.41 17.49
CA GLU A 26 6.82 -38.46 17.07
C GLU A 26 6.37 -36.99 17.19
N CYS A 27 5.11 -36.66 16.86
CA CYS A 27 4.59 -35.30 17.07
C CYS A 27 4.41 -34.94 18.56
N GLN A 28 4.00 -35.89 19.40
CA GLN A 28 3.74 -35.65 20.82
C GLN A 28 5.02 -35.53 21.65
N ALA A 29 6.15 -36.05 21.16
CA ALA A 29 7.48 -35.87 21.75
C ALA A 29 8.13 -34.50 21.44
N LEU A 30 7.54 -33.69 20.55
CA LEU A 30 8.15 -32.44 20.06
C LEU A 30 7.50 -31.15 20.56
N HIS A 31 6.28 -31.17 21.13
CA HIS A 31 5.59 -29.98 21.62
C HIS A 31 4.67 -30.27 22.83
N GLU A 32 5.12 -29.90 24.03
CA GLU A 32 4.26 -29.69 25.22
C GLU A 32 3.64 -28.27 25.28
N GLY A 33 3.70 -27.51 24.18
CA GLY A 33 3.26 -26.12 24.11
C GLY A 33 2.34 -25.84 22.92
N GLU A 34 1.13 -25.34 23.25
CA GLU A 34 0.07 -24.78 22.40
C GLU A 34 -0.66 -25.69 21.39
N TRP A 35 -1.99 -25.75 21.55
CA TRP A 35 -2.91 -26.45 20.65
C TRP A 35 -3.31 -25.60 19.43
N ARG A 36 -2.88 -26.00 18.23
CA ARG A 36 -3.53 -25.58 16.96
C ARG A 36 -3.84 -26.81 16.09
N ARG A 37 -5.10 -26.92 15.64
CA ARG A 37 -5.57 -28.04 14.79
C ARG A 37 -5.08 -27.86 13.34
N PHE A 38 -4.16 -28.71 12.90
CA PHE A 38 -3.86 -28.89 11.48
C PHE A 38 -4.79 -29.96 10.85
N SER A 39 -5.34 -29.67 9.67
CA SER A 39 -6.24 -30.57 8.94
C SER A 39 -5.56 -31.19 7.71
N CYS A 40 -4.83 -32.28 7.90
CA CYS A 40 -4.24 -33.04 6.78
C CYS A 40 -5.33 -33.81 6.00
N ARG A 41 -5.41 -33.59 4.68
CA ARG A 41 -6.32 -34.33 3.77
C ARG A 41 -5.51 -35.30 2.90
N ALA A 42 -5.73 -36.60 3.06
CA ALA A 42 -5.05 -37.63 2.27
C ALA A 42 -5.92 -38.08 1.07
N ARG A 43 -5.33 -38.18 -0.14
CA ARG A 43 -5.94 -38.87 -1.29
C ARG A 43 -5.52 -40.34 -1.31
N ARG A 44 -6.44 -41.20 -1.79
CA ARG A 44 -6.27 -42.66 -1.85
C ARG A 44 -6.02 -43.05 -3.30
N TYR A 45 -4.92 -43.77 -3.55
CA TYR A 45 -4.62 -44.31 -4.87
C TYR A 45 -4.62 -45.85 -4.83
N HIS A 46 -5.05 -46.45 -5.94
CA HIS A 46 -5.08 -47.89 -6.15
C HIS A 46 -4.19 -48.24 -7.33
N TYR A 47 -3.19 -49.10 -7.12
CA TYR A 47 -2.35 -49.63 -8.19
C TYR A 47 -2.00 -51.09 -7.89
N ARG A 48 -2.13 -51.97 -8.89
CA ARG A 48 -1.90 -53.43 -8.82
C ARG A 48 -2.37 -54.07 -7.49
N GLY A 49 -3.63 -53.85 -7.14
CA GLY A 49 -4.30 -54.57 -6.04
C GLY A 49 -3.96 -54.14 -4.60
N ARG A 50 -3.03 -53.20 -4.37
CA ARG A 50 -2.73 -52.67 -3.02
C ARG A 50 -3.10 -51.18 -2.90
N LYS A 51 -3.35 -50.75 -1.66
CA LYS A 51 -3.82 -49.40 -1.30
C LYS A 51 -2.65 -48.59 -0.74
N TYR A 52 -2.40 -47.40 -1.29
CA TYR A 52 -1.37 -46.48 -0.82
C TYR A 52 -1.98 -45.12 -0.47
N PHE A 53 -1.36 -44.42 0.48
CA PHE A 53 -1.72 -43.07 0.91
C PHE A 53 -0.48 -42.18 0.85
N LEU A 54 -0.66 -40.97 0.32
CA LEU A 54 0.35 -39.90 0.27
C LEU A 54 -0.21 -38.65 0.96
N ALA A 55 0.68 -37.85 1.52
CA ALA A 55 0.36 -36.60 2.19
C ALA A 55 1.04 -35.44 1.45
N GLU A 56 0.29 -34.36 1.21
CA GLU A 56 0.81 -33.09 0.70
C GLU A 56 0.82 -32.08 1.86
N ASN A 57 1.97 -31.41 2.06
CA ASN A 57 2.10 -30.29 2.99
C ASN A 57 2.10 -28.97 2.20
N PHE A 58 1.51 -27.92 2.78
CA PHE A 58 1.43 -26.59 2.18
C PHE A 58 1.99 -25.53 3.14
N ALA A 59 3.09 -24.87 2.76
CA ALA A 59 3.60 -23.66 3.40
C ALA A 59 4.52 -22.87 2.43
N PRO A 60 4.64 -21.53 2.50
CA PRO A 60 5.11 -20.74 1.36
C PRO A 60 6.46 -20.02 1.56
N SER A 61 7.51 -20.50 0.87
CA SER A 61 8.72 -19.72 0.44
C SER A 61 9.61 -19.09 1.54
N PRO A 62 10.73 -18.39 1.22
CA PRO A 62 11.75 -18.64 0.18
C PRO A 62 13.19 -18.69 0.78
N PHE A 63 14.17 -19.34 0.13
CA PHE A 63 15.59 -18.88 0.10
C PHE A 63 16.45 -19.67 -0.91
N ARG A 64 17.49 -19.03 -1.47
CA ARG A 64 18.46 -19.60 -2.44
C ARG A 64 19.61 -20.35 -1.77
N ALA A 65 20.13 -21.40 -2.41
CA ALA A 65 21.53 -21.83 -2.30
C ALA A 65 22.01 -22.45 -3.63
N HIS A 66 23.33 -22.41 -3.89
CA HIS A 66 23.93 -22.64 -5.21
C HIS A 66 24.05 -24.10 -5.66
N CYS A 67 24.14 -24.27 -6.98
CA CYS A 67 24.42 -25.54 -7.65
C CYS A 67 25.80 -26.12 -7.28
N LEU A 68 25.85 -27.45 -7.14
CA LEU A 68 27.02 -28.26 -7.46
C LEU A 68 26.62 -29.24 -8.57
N SER A 69 27.49 -29.42 -9.55
CA SER A 69 27.19 -30.00 -10.86
C SER A 69 27.14 -31.52 -10.88
N VAL A 70 26.09 -32.09 -11.49
CA VAL A 70 26.24 -33.24 -12.41
C VAL A 70 25.32 -32.99 -13.61
N SER A 71 25.88 -33.09 -14.81
CA SER A 71 25.17 -32.88 -16.08
C SER A 71 24.17 -34.00 -16.39
N PHE A 72 23.07 -33.66 -17.06
CA PHE A 72 22.21 -34.64 -17.73
C PHE A 72 21.79 -34.10 -19.10
N GLU A 73 22.44 -34.60 -20.15
CA GLU A 73 21.91 -34.49 -21.52
C GLU A 73 20.82 -35.55 -21.74
N PRO A 74 19.79 -35.25 -22.55
CA PRO A 74 18.73 -36.21 -22.85
C PRO A 74 19.15 -37.16 -23.98
N ILE A 75 19.41 -38.43 -23.65
CA ILE A 75 19.69 -39.47 -24.65
C ILE A 75 18.39 -40.14 -25.12
N PHE A 76 18.17 -40.10 -26.44
CA PHE A 76 17.20 -40.95 -27.15
C PHE A 76 17.71 -42.40 -27.26
N ALA A 77 16.83 -43.37 -26.98
CA ALA A 77 16.91 -44.76 -27.44
C ALA A 77 15.46 -45.29 -27.50
N VAL A 78 14.88 -45.70 -28.63
CA VAL A 78 15.25 -46.81 -29.54
C VAL A 78 15.28 -48.15 -28.80
N ILE A 79 14.40 -49.06 -29.21
CA ILE A 79 14.16 -50.37 -28.61
C ILE A 79 14.47 -51.45 -29.65
N ASP A 80 15.26 -52.45 -29.29
CA ASP A 80 15.03 -53.85 -29.65
C ASP A 80 15.76 -54.80 -28.65
N PRO A 81 15.35 -56.09 -28.49
CA PRO A 81 15.61 -56.85 -27.26
C PRO A 81 16.58 -58.05 -27.41
N ALA A 82 17.14 -58.51 -26.27
CA ALA A 82 17.80 -59.83 -26.16
C ALA A 82 17.71 -60.45 -24.74
N TYR A 83 17.68 -61.80 -24.73
CA TYR A 83 18.00 -62.84 -23.71
C TYR A 83 18.61 -62.44 -22.33
N SER A 84 18.50 -63.19 -21.23
CA SER A 84 17.79 -64.42 -20.82
C SER A 84 17.92 -64.63 -19.29
N VAL A 85 17.25 -65.64 -18.69
CA VAL A 85 17.27 -65.88 -17.23
C VAL A 85 17.98 -67.19 -16.84
N ARG A 86 18.61 -67.14 -15.65
CA ARG A 86 19.56 -68.09 -15.02
C ARG A 86 18.85 -69.27 -14.32
N GLY A 87 19.49 -70.45 -14.24
CA GLY A 87 18.99 -71.63 -13.52
C GLY A 87 19.95 -72.18 -12.45
N THR A 88 19.54 -73.25 -11.74
CA THR A 88 20.34 -74.07 -10.78
C THR A 88 19.72 -75.46 -10.54
N ASN A 89 20.54 -76.53 -10.67
CA ASN A 89 20.78 -77.75 -9.83
C ASN A 89 19.58 -78.48 -9.12
N VAL A 90 19.52 -79.80 -8.81
CA VAL A 90 20.47 -80.95 -8.62
C VAL A 90 19.76 -82.28 -9.04
N PRO A 91 20.44 -83.39 -9.43
CA PRO A 91 19.78 -84.63 -9.93
C PRO A 91 19.78 -85.83 -8.94
N THR A 92 19.10 -86.95 -9.29
CA THR A 92 19.64 -88.35 -9.28
C THR A 92 18.60 -89.44 -9.65
N ASN A 93 19.07 -90.54 -10.28
CA ASN A 93 18.45 -91.89 -10.40
C ASN A 93 17.13 -92.03 -11.23
N SER A 94 16.79 -93.17 -11.85
CA SER A 94 17.50 -94.42 -12.23
C SER A 94 16.70 -95.14 -13.34
N GLU A 95 17.27 -96.20 -13.93
CA GLU A 95 16.61 -97.30 -14.70
C GLU A 95 15.78 -97.00 -15.97
N LYS A 96 16.45 -97.29 -17.11
CA LYS A 96 16.20 -98.36 -18.13
C LYS A 96 14.77 -98.94 -18.37
N PRO A 97 14.52 -99.50 -19.57
CA PRO A 97 13.28 -99.22 -20.31
C PRO A 97 12.31 -100.40 -20.42
N ALA A 98 11.08 -100.09 -20.87
CA ALA A 98 10.18 -101.05 -21.51
C ALA A 98 9.52 -100.42 -22.74
N VAL A 99 9.49 -101.17 -23.85
CA VAL A 99 8.81 -100.81 -25.10
C VAL A 99 7.42 -101.44 -25.09
N SER A 100 6.36 -100.70 -25.46
CA SER A 100 5.31 -101.24 -26.37
C SER A 100 4.23 -100.22 -26.76
N LEU A 101 3.88 -100.30 -28.05
CA LEU A 101 2.57 -100.08 -28.69
C LEU A 101 1.86 -98.71 -28.61
N THR A 102 1.86 -98.06 -29.79
CA THR A 102 0.67 -97.57 -30.53
C THR A 102 -0.46 -96.85 -29.76
N GLY A 103 -0.62 -95.56 -30.03
CA GLY A 103 -1.84 -94.82 -29.76
C GLY A 103 -1.80 -93.43 -30.41
N TYR A 104 -2.83 -93.12 -31.22
CA TYR A 104 -3.06 -91.81 -31.83
C TYR A 104 -2.83 -90.64 -30.86
N TYR A 105 -2.11 -89.61 -31.30
CA TYR A 105 -2.50 -88.18 -31.33
C TYR A 105 -1.26 -87.34 -31.65
N ALA A 106 -1.15 -86.84 -32.89
CA ALA A 106 -0.09 -85.93 -33.32
C ALA A 106 -0.72 -84.62 -33.83
N GLU A 107 -1.03 -83.70 -32.91
CA GLU A 107 -1.50 -82.35 -33.27
C GLU A 107 -0.37 -81.31 -33.18
N GLY A 108 0.16 -80.99 -34.36
CA GLY A 108 0.60 -79.68 -34.84
C GLY A 108 1.05 -78.60 -33.85
N LEU A 109 2.38 -78.43 -33.74
CA LEU A 109 2.98 -77.11 -33.58
C LEU A 109 2.74 -76.26 -34.84
N GLN A 110 2.00 -75.16 -34.74
CA GLN A 110 1.82 -74.22 -35.85
C GLN A 110 3.04 -73.30 -36.02
N ALA A 111 3.65 -73.33 -37.21
CA ALA A 111 4.58 -72.30 -37.67
C ALA A 111 3.83 -71.27 -38.55
N PHE A 112 4.18 -69.99 -38.45
CA PHE A 112 3.58 -68.93 -39.27
C PHE A 112 4.15 -68.94 -40.70
N ASP A 113 3.47 -69.63 -41.62
CA ASP A 113 3.83 -69.70 -43.05
C ASP A 113 3.56 -68.38 -43.81
N PHE A 114 4.50 -67.44 -43.73
CA PHE A 114 4.48 -66.18 -44.52
C PHE A 114 4.27 -66.42 -46.03
N ARG A 115 4.82 -67.51 -46.56
CA ARG A 115 4.73 -67.87 -47.99
C ARG A 115 3.30 -68.21 -48.43
N ARG A 116 2.46 -68.73 -47.53
CA ARG A 116 1.06 -69.08 -47.81
C ARG A 116 0.16 -67.86 -47.83
N TYR A 117 0.39 -66.90 -46.92
CA TYR A 117 -0.28 -65.60 -46.95
C TYR A 117 0.14 -64.75 -48.16
N TRP A 118 1.43 -64.78 -48.55
CA TRP A 118 1.91 -64.07 -49.74
C TRP A 118 1.20 -64.53 -51.03
N HIS A 119 1.07 -65.84 -51.26
CA HIS A 119 0.32 -66.35 -52.41
C HIS A 119 -1.16 -65.92 -52.37
N SER A 120 -1.82 -66.01 -51.21
CA SER A 120 -3.23 -65.60 -51.09
C SER A 120 -3.44 -64.09 -51.26
N PHE A 121 -2.44 -63.27 -50.92
CA PHE A 121 -2.45 -61.81 -51.15
C PHE A 121 -2.23 -61.46 -52.64
N VAL A 122 -1.32 -62.15 -53.33
CA VAL A 122 -1.09 -61.95 -54.77
C VAL A 122 -2.29 -62.41 -55.60
N GLU A 123 -2.89 -63.57 -55.26
CA GLU A 123 -4.08 -64.10 -55.93
C GLU A 123 -5.32 -63.20 -55.74
N ARG A 124 -5.39 -62.44 -54.64
CA ARG A 124 -6.50 -61.53 -54.32
C ARG A 124 -6.14 -60.05 -54.39
N ILE A 125 -5.01 -59.71 -55.03
CA ILE A 125 -4.49 -58.33 -55.09
C ILE A 125 -5.48 -57.35 -55.74
N TRP A 126 -6.35 -57.86 -56.62
CA TRP A 126 -7.44 -57.10 -57.24
C TRP A 126 -8.50 -56.59 -56.24
N ILE A 127 -8.81 -57.35 -55.19
CA ILE A 127 -9.73 -56.91 -54.13
C ILE A 127 -9.09 -55.76 -53.33
N VAL A 128 -7.79 -55.88 -53.03
CA VAL A 128 -7.04 -54.80 -52.35
C VAL A 128 -7.01 -53.55 -53.23
N ALA A 129 -6.75 -53.70 -54.54
CA ALA A 129 -6.76 -52.59 -55.49
C ALA A 129 -8.14 -51.90 -55.59
N ILE A 130 -9.25 -52.66 -55.58
CA ILE A 130 -10.61 -52.09 -55.55
C ILE A 130 -10.86 -51.32 -54.25
N CYS A 131 -10.46 -51.84 -53.09
CA CYS A 131 -10.61 -51.15 -51.82
C CYS A 131 -9.79 -49.84 -51.76
N VAL A 132 -8.56 -49.84 -52.30
CA VAL A 132 -7.74 -48.63 -52.40
C VAL A 132 -8.37 -47.62 -53.37
N LEU A 133 -8.87 -48.06 -54.53
CA LEU A 133 -9.59 -47.19 -55.48
C LEU A 133 -10.86 -46.59 -54.86
N ALA A 134 -11.67 -47.38 -54.14
CA ALA A 134 -12.87 -46.90 -53.46
C ALA A 134 -12.53 -45.88 -52.36
N GLY A 135 -11.49 -46.15 -51.56
CA GLY A 135 -10.99 -45.20 -50.57
C GLY A 135 -10.48 -43.89 -51.19
N LEU A 136 -9.75 -43.97 -52.30
CA LEU A 136 -9.26 -42.81 -53.05
C LEU A 136 -10.42 -42.00 -53.67
N PHE A 137 -11.44 -42.67 -54.21
CA PHE A 137 -12.62 -42.00 -54.78
C PHE A 137 -13.47 -41.31 -53.72
N LEU A 138 -13.64 -41.94 -52.55
CA LEU A 138 -14.28 -41.31 -51.38
C LEU A 138 -13.46 -40.11 -50.87
N ALA A 139 -12.12 -40.22 -50.82
CA ALA A 139 -11.25 -39.12 -50.42
C ALA A 139 -11.31 -37.94 -51.41
N LEU A 140 -11.32 -38.20 -52.73
CA LEU A 140 -11.49 -37.17 -53.75
C LEU A 140 -12.89 -36.54 -53.70
N GLY A 141 -13.95 -37.34 -53.54
CA GLY A 141 -15.31 -36.85 -53.37
C GLY A 141 -15.48 -36.00 -52.10
N TYR A 142 -14.75 -36.31 -51.04
CA TYR A 142 -14.67 -35.50 -49.83
C TYR A 142 -13.92 -34.19 -50.08
N LEU A 143 -12.72 -34.22 -50.68
CA LEU A 143 -11.93 -33.02 -51.02
C LEU A 143 -12.67 -32.07 -51.98
N ALA A 144 -13.44 -32.59 -52.94
CA ALA A 144 -14.26 -31.78 -53.84
C ALA A 144 -15.43 -31.09 -53.12
N ARG A 145 -15.86 -31.61 -51.96
CA ARG A 145 -16.99 -31.10 -51.17
C ARG A 145 -16.56 -30.25 -49.97
N THR A 146 -15.28 -30.30 -49.56
CA THR A 146 -14.75 -29.39 -48.53
C THR A 146 -14.63 -27.97 -49.09
N PRO A 147 -15.31 -26.96 -48.48
CA PRO A 147 -15.21 -25.58 -48.94
C PRO A 147 -13.80 -25.03 -48.73
N LYS A 148 -13.34 -24.20 -49.66
CA LYS A 148 -12.09 -23.46 -49.55
C LYS A 148 -12.23 -22.41 -48.45
N LEU A 149 -11.32 -22.41 -47.48
CA LEU A 149 -11.24 -21.41 -46.42
C LEU A 149 -9.99 -20.56 -46.61
N TYR A 150 -10.18 -19.25 -46.61
CA TYR A 150 -9.12 -18.24 -46.64
C TYR A 150 -8.96 -17.64 -45.24
N GLN A 151 -7.77 -17.13 -44.93
CA GLN A 151 -7.40 -16.65 -43.59
C GLN A 151 -6.80 -15.25 -43.68
N GLY A 152 -7.55 -14.23 -43.25
CA GLY A 152 -7.02 -12.89 -43.00
C GLY A 152 -6.07 -12.91 -41.81
N HIS A 153 -5.09 -12.00 -41.80
CA HIS A 153 -4.04 -11.90 -40.78
C HIS A 153 -3.73 -10.43 -40.52
N THR A 154 -3.95 -9.95 -39.30
CA THR A 154 -3.63 -8.58 -38.85
C THR A 154 -2.77 -8.67 -37.60
N VAL A 155 -1.74 -7.82 -37.45
CA VAL A 155 -0.91 -7.78 -36.24
C VAL A 155 -1.18 -6.50 -35.45
N LEU A 156 -1.56 -6.68 -34.19
CA LEU A 156 -1.82 -5.62 -33.21
C LEU A 156 -0.63 -5.50 -32.25
N GLU A 157 -0.16 -4.27 -32.02
CA GLU A 157 0.74 -3.95 -30.90
C GLU A 157 -0.08 -3.53 -29.68
N VAL A 158 0.37 -3.92 -28.50
CA VAL A 158 -0.13 -3.39 -27.22
C VAL A 158 1.01 -2.63 -26.55
N ASP A 159 0.93 -1.30 -26.53
CA ASP A 159 1.89 -0.48 -25.79
C ASP A 159 1.41 -0.27 -24.34
N PHE A 160 2.23 -0.74 -23.40
CA PHE A 160 2.02 -0.56 -21.97
C PHE A 160 2.81 0.66 -21.50
N GLN A 161 2.21 1.85 -21.63
CA GLN A 161 2.72 3.05 -20.95
C GLN A 161 2.40 2.98 -19.46
N GLU A 162 3.36 2.51 -18.66
CA GLU A 162 3.33 2.66 -17.21
C GLU A 162 3.54 4.14 -16.84
N PRO A 163 2.62 4.79 -16.08
CA PRO A 163 2.86 6.13 -15.57
C PRO A 163 4.04 6.11 -14.61
N THR A 164 5.18 6.64 -15.05
CA THR A 164 6.47 6.54 -14.34
C THR A 164 6.49 7.49 -13.13
N ILE A 165 5.95 7.04 -12.00
CA ILE A 165 5.87 7.85 -10.77
C ILE A 165 6.51 7.08 -9.60
N ILE A 166 7.63 7.64 -9.12
CA ILE A 166 8.45 7.24 -7.96
C ILE A 166 9.24 5.93 -8.11
N ALA A 167 10.57 6.07 -8.07
CA ALA A 167 11.54 4.99 -8.00
C ALA A 167 11.60 4.37 -6.60
N SER A 168 11.25 3.08 -6.48
CA SER A 168 11.54 2.23 -5.32
C SER A 168 11.38 0.74 -5.67
N ASP A 169 12.46 -0.03 -5.47
CA ASP A 169 12.59 -1.48 -5.69
C ASP A 169 12.25 -2.04 -7.09
N ASP A 170 13.18 -1.83 -8.03
CA ASP A 170 13.07 -2.26 -9.43
C ASP A 170 12.99 -3.78 -9.64
N ALA A 171 13.61 -4.58 -8.75
CA ALA A 171 13.70 -6.04 -8.91
C ALA A 171 12.36 -6.77 -8.68
N ALA A 172 11.52 -6.27 -7.77
CA ALA A 172 10.18 -6.81 -7.57
C ALA A 172 9.24 -6.35 -8.69
N ARG A 173 9.30 -5.05 -9.05
CA ARG A 173 8.48 -4.44 -10.11
C ARG A 173 8.64 -5.12 -11.46
N MET A 174 9.87 -5.45 -11.89
CA MET A 174 10.09 -6.12 -13.18
C MET A 174 9.37 -7.48 -13.29
N ARG A 175 9.33 -8.28 -12.21
CA ARG A 175 8.68 -9.59 -12.24
C ARG A 175 7.16 -9.48 -12.13
N SER A 176 6.63 -8.50 -11.39
CA SER A 176 5.18 -8.22 -11.37
C SER A 176 4.69 -7.61 -12.69
N ALA A 177 5.45 -6.69 -13.30
CA ALA A 177 5.11 -6.08 -14.58
C ALA A 177 5.06 -7.12 -15.72
N PHE A 178 6.01 -8.05 -15.78
CA PHE A 178 6.01 -9.13 -16.77
C PHE A 178 4.84 -10.13 -16.60
N LEU A 179 4.41 -10.39 -15.36
CA LEU A 179 3.24 -11.22 -15.09
C LEU A 179 1.95 -10.47 -15.45
N ALA A 180 1.82 -9.21 -15.01
CA ALA A 180 0.70 -8.34 -15.34
C ALA A 180 0.55 -8.13 -16.85
N SER A 181 1.65 -8.01 -17.61
CA SER A 181 1.58 -7.88 -19.07
C SER A 181 1.07 -9.15 -19.75
N GLN A 182 1.39 -10.35 -19.24
CA GLN A 182 0.85 -11.60 -19.79
C GLN A 182 -0.64 -11.80 -19.47
N GLU A 183 -1.07 -11.41 -18.27
CA GLU A 183 -2.49 -11.44 -17.90
C GLU A 183 -3.28 -10.41 -18.71
N ALA A 184 -2.75 -9.19 -18.87
CA ALA A 184 -3.36 -8.15 -19.71
C ALA A 184 -3.46 -8.56 -21.18
N LEU A 185 -2.42 -9.17 -21.77
CA LEU A 185 -2.48 -9.68 -23.16
C LEU A 185 -3.57 -10.76 -23.32
N ARG A 186 -3.79 -11.62 -22.32
CA ARG A 186 -4.91 -12.58 -22.31
C ARG A 186 -6.27 -11.93 -22.14
N THR A 187 -6.38 -10.87 -21.35
CA THR A 187 -7.62 -10.08 -21.25
C THR A 187 -7.93 -9.40 -22.58
N ILE A 188 -6.93 -8.91 -23.31
CA ILE A 188 -7.07 -8.35 -24.66
C ILE A 188 -7.48 -9.45 -25.65
N GLU A 189 -6.84 -10.63 -25.62
CA GLU A 189 -7.21 -11.82 -26.41
C GLU A 189 -8.70 -12.19 -26.23
N GLN A 190 -9.18 -12.24 -24.97
CA GLN A 190 -10.58 -12.52 -24.66
C GLN A 190 -11.51 -11.39 -25.14
N ASN A 191 -11.12 -10.13 -24.96
CA ASN A 191 -11.89 -8.97 -25.43
C ASN A 191 -12.00 -8.88 -26.96
N LEU A 192 -10.99 -9.32 -27.71
CA LEU A 192 -11.03 -9.43 -29.17
C LEU A 192 -12.05 -10.48 -29.66
N THR A 193 -12.39 -11.47 -28.83
CA THR A 193 -13.44 -12.47 -29.11
C THR A 193 -14.79 -12.14 -28.47
N ASN A 194 -14.93 -10.99 -27.79
CA ASN A 194 -16.16 -10.61 -27.09
C ASN A 194 -17.28 -10.33 -28.11
N GLN A 195 -18.46 -10.93 -27.89
CA GLN A 195 -19.64 -10.75 -28.73
C GLN A 195 -20.00 -9.27 -28.95
N THR A 196 -19.80 -8.40 -27.95
CA THR A 196 -20.11 -6.96 -28.05
C THR A 196 -19.15 -6.18 -28.95
N LEU A 197 -17.93 -6.66 -29.13
CA LEU A 197 -16.98 -6.12 -30.12
C LEU A 197 -17.36 -6.61 -31.52
N LEU A 198 -17.64 -7.91 -31.66
CA LEU A 198 -18.00 -8.51 -32.95
C LEU A 198 -19.34 -7.97 -33.49
N SER A 199 -20.32 -7.66 -32.62
CA SER A 199 -21.55 -6.97 -33.03
C SER A 199 -21.33 -5.51 -33.44
N ARG A 200 -20.33 -4.80 -32.86
CA ARG A 200 -19.90 -3.48 -33.36
C ARG A 200 -19.28 -3.59 -34.76
N VAL A 201 -18.44 -4.60 -35.00
CA VAL A 201 -17.84 -4.87 -36.32
C VAL A 201 -18.90 -5.18 -37.38
N VAL A 202 -19.88 -6.02 -37.04
CA VAL A 202 -21.05 -6.32 -37.91
C VAL A 202 -21.79 -5.04 -38.30
N ARG A 203 -21.96 -4.11 -37.36
CA ARG A 203 -22.61 -2.81 -37.58
C ARG A 203 -21.73 -1.84 -38.37
N SER A 204 -20.41 -1.82 -38.14
CA SER A 204 -19.50 -0.89 -38.82
C SER A 204 -19.27 -1.26 -40.29
N GLU A 205 -19.24 -2.56 -40.61
CA GLU A 205 -19.05 -3.10 -41.96
C GLU A 205 -20.38 -3.34 -42.71
N GLY A 206 -21.53 -2.91 -42.15
CA GLY A 206 -22.83 -2.94 -42.84
C GLY A 206 -23.43 -4.34 -43.05
N LEU A 207 -22.89 -5.40 -42.44
CA LEU A 207 -23.25 -6.80 -42.73
C LEU A 207 -24.70 -7.17 -42.38
N VAL A 208 -25.41 -6.29 -41.67
CA VAL A 208 -26.85 -6.36 -41.39
C VAL A 208 -27.69 -6.07 -42.63
N GLU A 209 -27.22 -5.17 -43.51
CA GLU A 209 -27.93 -4.73 -44.73
C GLU A 209 -28.05 -5.89 -45.74
N ASP A 210 -27.01 -6.73 -45.84
CA ASP A 210 -27.01 -8.00 -46.61
C ASP A 210 -27.72 -9.17 -45.89
N GLY A 211 -28.35 -8.93 -44.74
CA GLY A 211 -28.98 -9.97 -43.92
C GLY A 211 -28.00 -11.04 -43.40
N GLY A 212 -26.71 -10.70 -43.26
CA GLY A 212 -25.64 -11.62 -42.87
C GLY A 212 -25.21 -12.63 -43.95
N ARG A 213 -25.81 -12.61 -45.15
CA ARG A 213 -25.55 -13.59 -46.23
C ARG A 213 -24.10 -13.60 -46.68
N ALA A 214 -23.50 -12.40 -46.76
CA ALA A 214 -22.10 -12.21 -47.13
C ALA A 214 -21.14 -12.92 -46.16
N LEU A 215 -21.38 -12.78 -44.84
CA LEU A 215 -20.57 -13.41 -43.78
C LEU A 215 -20.80 -14.92 -43.63
N LEU A 216 -21.97 -15.41 -44.06
CA LEU A 216 -22.28 -16.84 -44.06
C LEU A 216 -21.77 -17.56 -45.32
N GLY A 217 -21.04 -16.86 -46.21
CA GLY A 217 -20.51 -17.44 -47.45
C GLY A 217 -21.59 -17.92 -48.43
N GLN A 218 -22.84 -17.46 -48.27
CA GLN A 218 -23.90 -17.74 -49.23
C GLN A 218 -23.70 -16.84 -50.43
N SER A 219 -22.98 -17.37 -51.43
CA SER A 219 -22.62 -16.65 -52.66
C SER A 219 -23.84 -15.93 -53.23
N ILE A 220 -23.70 -14.64 -53.48
CA ILE A 220 -24.66 -13.87 -54.27
C ILE A 220 -24.60 -14.43 -55.69
N VAL A 221 -25.50 -15.35 -56.02
CA VAL A 221 -25.92 -15.54 -57.41
C VAL A 221 -26.66 -14.25 -57.74
N THR A 222 -25.95 -13.32 -58.37
CA THR A 222 -26.56 -12.17 -59.03
C THR A 222 -27.33 -12.71 -60.23
N ASP A 223 -28.55 -13.16 -59.98
CA ASP A 223 -29.53 -13.35 -61.05
C ASP A 223 -29.73 -11.99 -61.73
N LYS A 224 -29.08 -11.83 -62.87
CA LYS A 224 -29.18 -10.68 -63.76
C LYS A 224 -30.55 -10.72 -64.45
N SER A 225 -31.60 -10.51 -63.66
CA SER A 225 -32.96 -10.31 -64.15
C SER A 225 -33.31 -8.83 -64.12
N SER A 226 -33.57 -8.28 -65.30
CA SER A 226 -34.27 -7.02 -65.57
C SER A 226 -33.89 -5.79 -64.72
N SER A 227 -33.07 -4.93 -65.33
CA SER A 227 -33.15 -3.50 -65.08
C SER A 227 -34.57 -2.96 -65.34
N SER A 228 -35.18 -2.31 -64.36
CA SER A 228 -36.06 -1.17 -64.61
C SER A 228 -35.61 -0.03 -63.71
N ALA A 229 -35.08 1.02 -64.32
CA ALA A 229 -34.72 2.25 -63.63
C ALA A 229 -35.85 3.26 -63.79
N GLN A 230 -36.39 3.76 -62.68
CA GLN A 230 -37.01 5.09 -62.59
C GLN A 230 -36.87 5.60 -61.14
N PRO A 231 -36.91 6.93 -60.91
CA PRO A 231 -35.93 7.55 -60.02
C PRO A 231 -36.52 8.21 -58.76
N SER A 232 -35.62 8.45 -57.79
CA SER A 232 -35.64 9.51 -56.76
C SER A 232 -36.94 9.80 -55.99
N ASP A 233 -36.91 9.56 -54.68
CA ASP A 233 -36.84 10.70 -53.75
C ASP A 233 -36.21 10.33 -52.39
N PRO A 234 -35.55 11.26 -51.67
CA PRO A 234 -34.77 10.96 -50.48
C PRO A 234 -35.56 11.21 -49.18
N SER A 235 -36.32 10.22 -48.70
CA SER A 235 -36.89 10.31 -47.34
C SER A 235 -37.14 8.96 -46.68
N GLN A 236 -36.13 8.48 -45.96
CA GLN A 236 -36.27 8.16 -44.53
C GLN A 236 -34.89 7.84 -43.95
N ALA A 237 -34.31 8.83 -43.27
CA ALA A 237 -33.19 8.59 -42.39
C ALA A 237 -33.67 7.67 -41.26
N ALA A 238 -33.29 6.39 -41.31
CA ALA A 238 -33.51 5.45 -40.23
C ALA A 238 -32.91 6.06 -38.95
N SER A 239 -33.80 6.40 -38.01
CA SER A 239 -33.48 7.13 -36.79
C SER A 239 -32.57 6.30 -35.91
N LYS A 240 -31.25 6.52 -36.01
CA LYS A 240 -30.27 5.92 -35.10
C LYS A 240 -30.63 6.31 -33.66
N PRO A 241 -31.07 5.38 -32.78
CA PRO A 241 -31.34 5.73 -31.40
C PRO A 241 -30.00 5.87 -30.67
N LYS A 242 -29.47 7.11 -30.63
CA LYS A 242 -28.41 7.47 -29.69
C LYS A 242 -29.04 7.52 -28.29
N SER A 243 -29.10 6.37 -27.62
CA SER A 243 -29.53 6.31 -26.22
C SER A 243 -28.50 6.98 -25.32
N ALA A 244 -28.97 7.70 -24.30
CA ALA A 244 -28.16 8.55 -23.43
C ALA A 244 -27.36 7.78 -22.34
N THR A 245 -27.21 6.47 -22.49
CA THR A 245 -26.42 5.59 -21.62
C THR A 245 -25.52 4.76 -22.52
N GLY A 246 -24.21 4.69 -22.22
CA GLY A 246 -23.15 4.17 -23.12
C GLY A 246 -23.21 2.69 -23.53
N VAL A 247 -24.33 2.00 -23.29
CA VAL A 247 -24.59 0.64 -23.78
C VAL A 247 -25.23 0.75 -25.17
N ALA A 248 -24.48 0.38 -26.21
CA ALA A 248 -25.02 0.25 -27.55
C ALA A 248 -26.10 -0.84 -27.56
N ILE A 249 -27.36 -0.45 -27.79
CA ILE A 249 -28.45 -1.40 -28.00
C ILE A 249 -28.19 -2.09 -29.34
N PHE A 250 -28.10 -3.41 -29.34
CA PHE A 250 -27.94 -4.23 -30.54
C PHE A 250 -29.28 -4.84 -30.95
N THR A 251 -29.47 -5.01 -32.24
CA THR A 251 -30.58 -5.81 -32.79
C THR A 251 -30.29 -7.30 -32.57
N PRO A 252 -31.32 -8.15 -32.45
CA PRO A 252 -31.11 -9.59 -32.26
C PRO A 252 -30.37 -10.25 -33.44
N LEU A 253 -30.41 -9.62 -34.63
CA LEU A 253 -29.68 -10.05 -35.82
C LEU A 253 -28.17 -9.75 -35.70
N GLU A 254 -27.78 -8.56 -35.24
CA GLU A 254 -26.37 -8.20 -34.96
C GLU A 254 -25.76 -9.12 -33.89
N GLU A 255 -26.53 -9.45 -32.84
CA GLU A 255 -26.09 -10.39 -31.81
C GLU A 255 -26.00 -11.84 -32.31
N GLY A 256 -26.86 -12.24 -33.25
CA GLY A 256 -26.76 -13.53 -33.94
C GLY A 256 -25.50 -13.62 -34.79
N LEU A 257 -25.23 -12.60 -35.59
CA LEU A 257 -24.08 -12.58 -36.50
C LEU A 257 -22.75 -12.43 -35.74
N GLY A 258 -22.71 -11.61 -34.69
CA GLY A 258 -21.56 -11.50 -33.78
C GLY A 258 -21.20 -12.84 -33.11
N ARG A 259 -22.19 -13.67 -32.76
CA ARG A 259 -21.94 -15.04 -32.25
C ARG A 259 -21.39 -15.98 -33.32
N ALA A 260 -21.83 -15.86 -34.57
CA ALA A 260 -21.25 -16.65 -35.67
C ALA A 260 -19.76 -16.32 -35.89
N MET A 261 -19.38 -15.04 -35.73
CA MET A 261 -18.00 -14.59 -35.85
C MET A 261 -17.05 -15.14 -34.77
N VAL A 262 -17.52 -15.46 -33.56
CA VAL A 262 -16.66 -16.02 -32.49
C VAL A 262 -15.95 -17.30 -32.94
N GLY A 263 -16.58 -18.11 -33.80
CA GLY A 263 -15.98 -19.33 -34.36
C GLY A 263 -15.02 -19.10 -35.55
N MET A 264 -15.02 -17.89 -36.13
CA MET A 264 -14.19 -17.50 -37.29
C MET A 264 -12.92 -16.74 -36.87
N VAL A 265 -12.98 -16.05 -35.72
CA VAL A 265 -11.89 -15.22 -35.19
C VAL A 265 -11.02 -16.03 -34.24
N LYS A 266 -9.70 -16.02 -34.46
CA LYS A 266 -8.71 -16.68 -33.61
C LYS A 266 -7.53 -15.75 -33.34
N PRO A 267 -7.50 -15.04 -32.19
CA PRO A 267 -6.30 -14.36 -31.75
C PRO A 267 -5.22 -15.37 -31.30
N VAL A 268 -3.95 -15.00 -31.43
CA VAL A 268 -2.80 -15.77 -30.94
C VAL A 268 -1.74 -14.81 -30.39
N ILE A 269 -1.40 -14.95 -29.11
CA ILE A 269 -0.37 -14.13 -28.46
C ILE A 269 1.04 -14.66 -28.81
N ARG A 270 1.91 -13.81 -29.36
CA ARG A 270 3.33 -14.15 -29.59
C ARG A 270 4.12 -14.05 -28.28
N ARG A 271 4.38 -15.20 -27.65
CA ARG A 271 5.11 -15.31 -26.37
C ARG A 271 6.43 -14.51 -26.39
N GLY A 272 6.66 -13.72 -25.33
CA GLY A 272 7.86 -12.89 -25.20
C GLY A 272 7.82 -11.57 -25.99
N THR A 273 6.70 -11.24 -26.64
CA THR A 273 6.50 -9.97 -27.35
C THR A 273 5.16 -9.33 -26.94
N ARG A 274 4.95 -8.07 -27.32
CA ARG A 274 3.69 -7.33 -27.11
C ARG A 274 2.73 -7.42 -28.31
N LEU A 275 2.90 -8.47 -29.13
CA LEU A 275 2.18 -8.65 -30.39
C LEU A 275 1.07 -9.70 -30.27
N ILE A 276 -0.09 -9.36 -30.82
CA ILE A 276 -1.23 -10.28 -30.96
C ILE A 276 -1.51 -10.46 -32.45
N ASP A 277 -1.37 -11.71 -32.92
CA ASP A 277 -1.76 -12.10 -34.28
C ASP A 277 -3.27 -12.35 -34.29
N LEU A 278 -4.01 -11.56 -35.07
CA LEU A 278 -5.44 -11.77 -35.25
C LEU A 278 -5.67 -12.49 -36.58
N TYR A 279 -6.19 -13.72 -36.49
CA TYR A 279 -6.59 -14.50 -37.66
C TYR A 279 -8.10 -14.55 -37.81
N VAL A 280 -8.60 -14.37 -39.03
CA VAL A 280 -10.04 -14.48 -39.35
C VAL A 280 -10.23 -15.42 -40.53
N THR A 281 -11.06 -16.46 -40.39
CA THR A 281 -11.34 -17.41 -41.47
C THR A 281 -12.67 -17.11 -42.17
N HIS A 282 -12.65 -17.10 -43.52
CA HIS A 282 -13.86 -16.88 -44.33
C HIS A 282 -13.76 -17.57 -45.70
N PRO A 283 -14.88 -17.98 -46.34
CA PRO A 283 -14.86 -18.58 -47.69
C PRO A 283 -14.48 -17.62 -48.83
N ASP A 284 -14.65 -16.30 -48.64
CA ASP A 284 -14.17 -15.25 -49.56
C ASP A 284 -12.90 -14.58 -49.02
N PRO A 285 -11.79 -14.53 -49.79
CA PRO A 285 -10.55 -13.87 -49.37
C PRO A 285 -10.68 -12.36 -49.14
N ALA A 286 -11.52 -11.66 -49.89
CA ALA A 286 -11.66 -10.21 -49.75
C ALA A 286 -12.36 -9.85 -48.42
N MET A 287 -13.42 -10.58 -48.06
CA MET A 287 -14.09 -10.42 -46.78
C MET A 287 -13.23 -10.90 -45.60
N ALA A 288 -12.42 -11.96 -45.74
CA ALA A 288 -11.47 -12.38 -44.71
C ALA A 288 -10.50 -11.25 -44.32
N GLN A 289 -9.96 -10.54 -45.31
CA GLN A 289 -9.09 -9.37 -45.13
C GLN A 289 -9.84 -8.23 -44.42
N ARG A 290 -11.00 -7.82 -44.95
CA ARG A 290 -11.79 -6.70 -44.39
C ARG A 290 -12.17 -6.92 -42.93
N LEU A 291 -12.67 -8.12 -42.60
CA LEU A 291 -13.05 -8.47 -41.23
C LEU A 291 -11.85 -8.44 -40.26
N ALA A 292 -10.68 -8.94 -40.70
CA ALA A 292 -9.47 -8.94 -39.88
C ALA A 292 -8.96 -7.53 -39.55
N GLU A 293 -9.12 -6.57 -40.47
CA GLU A 293 -8.80 -5.17 -40.17
C GLU A 293 -9.89 -4.46 -39.36
N ALA A 294 -11.16 -4.74 -39.67
CA ALA A 294 -12.31 -4.11 -39.02
C ALA A 294 -12.34 -4.39 -37.51
N ILE A 295 -12.07 -5.64 -37.10
CA ILE A 295 -11.95 -6.02 -35.69
C ILE A 295 -10.84 -5.22 -35.00
N GLY A 296 -9.68 -5.06 -35.64
CA GLY A 296 -8.57 -4.27 -35.08
C GLY A 296 -8.94 -2.78 -34.91
N ARG A 297 -9.54 -2.16 -35.95
CA ARG A 297 -9.99 -0.76 -35.91
C ARG A 297 -11.06 -0.52 -34.85
N GLU A 298 -12.10 -1.35 -34.81
CA GLU A 298 -13.20 -1.21 -33.85
C GLU A 298 -12.76 -1.54 -32.41
N TYR A 299 -11.76 -2.41 -32.22
CA TYR A 299 -11.20 -2.65 -30.89
C TYR A 299 -10.47 -1.41 -30.36
N ILE A 300 -9.60 -0.81 -31.17
CA ILE A 300 -8.92 0.46 -30.83
C ILE A 300 -9.96 1.53 -30.52
N ARG A 301 -10.96 1.72 -31.40
CA ARG A 301 -12.06 2.67 -31.21
C ARG A 301 -12.82 2.43 -29.89
N SER A 302 -13.27 1.20 -29.65
CA SER A 302 -14.03 0.84 -28.45
C SER A 302 -13.19 1.02 -27.18
N SER A 303 -11.87 0.79 -27.22
CA SER A 303 -10.99 1.03 -26.08
C SER A 303 -10.83 2.52 -25.75
N ILE A 304 -10.75 3.38 -26.76
CA ILE A 304 -10.71 4.85 -26.59
C ILE A 304 -12.04 5.35 -26.02
N GLU A 305 -13.18 4.89 -26.59
CA GLU A 305 -14.52 5.23 -26.11
C GLU A 305 -14.71 4.81 -24.64
N GLN A 306 -14.32 3.58 -24.29
CA GLN A 306 -14.43 3.05 -22.93
C GLN A 306 -13.53 3.79 -21.94
N ARG A 307 -12.30 4.15 -22.33
CA ARG A 307 -11.40 4.96 -21.49
C ARG A 307 -11.96 6.37 -21.30
N ALA A 308 -12.48 6.99 -22.35
CA ALA A 308 -13.11 8.30 -22.27
C ALA A 308 -14.36 8.31 -21.35
N SER A 309 -15.21 7.27 -21.41
CA SER A 309 -16.36 7.17 -20.50
C SER A 309 -15.92 6.96 -19.04
N PHE A 310 -14.89 6.16 -18.77
CA PHE A 310 -14.36 6.01 -17.42
C PHE A 310 -13.76 7.32 -16.88
N SER A 311 -13.02 8.07 -17.70
CA SER A 311 -12.52 9.41 -17.32
C SER A 311 -13.66 10.41 -17.07
N GLU A 312 -14.76 10.31 -17.81
CA GLU A 312 -15.94 11.18 -17.63
C GLU A 312 -16.72 10.85 -16.36
N ASP A 313 -16.96 9.57 -16.06
CA ASP A 313 -17.58 9.14 -14.80
C ASP A 313 -16.71 9.47 -13.58
N ALA A 314 -15.38 9.28 -13.68
CA ALA A 314 -14.45 9.67 -12.62
C ALA A 314 -14.46 11.19 -12.39
N LEU A 315 -14.46 11.99 -13.46
CA LEU A 315 -14.57 13.45 -13.38
C LEU A 315 -15.91 13.90 -12.78
N ARG A 316 -17.02 13.28 -13.17
CA ARG A 316 -18.36 13.55 -12.62
C ARG A 316 -18.38 13.28 -11.11
N TYR A 317 -17.83 12.15 -10.68
CA TYR A 317 -17.71 11.81 -9.26
C TYR A 317 -16.82 12.81 -8.49
N LEU A 318 -15.66 13.18 -9.05
CA LEU A 318 -14.77 14.17 -8.41
C LEU A 318 -15.41 15.56 -8.31
N LEU A 319 -16.23 15.99 -9.28
CA LEU A 319 -16.97 17.25 -9.21
C LEU A 319 -18.08 17.24 -8.14
N GLU A 320 -18.76 16.11 -7.96
CA GLU A 320 -19.75 15.94 -6.88
C GLU A 320 -19.06 16.00 -5.50
N GLU A 321 -17.89 15.36 -5.38
CA GLU A 321 -17.06 15.40 -4.18
C GLU A 321 -16.45 16.79 -3.91
N GLU A 322 -16.04 17.54 -4.95
CA GLU A 322 -15.59 18.95 -4.83
C GLU A 322 -16.66 19.82 -4.18
N GLN A 323 -17.92 19.72 -4.64
CA GLN A 323 -19.03 20.49 -4.07
C GLN A 323 -19.29 20.12 -2.61
N ARG A 324 -19.20 18.83 -2.27
CA ARG A 324 -19.34 18.33 -0.89
C ARG A 324 -18.23 18.86 0.03
N LEU A 325 -16.97 18.74 -0.40
CA LEU A 325 -15.81 19.22 0.34
C LEU A 325 -15.83 20.75 0.49
N LYS A 326 -16.21 21.49 -0.54
CA LYS A 326 -16.39 22.95 -0.50
C LYS A 326 -17.43 23.39 0.51
N ALA A 327 -18.57 22.70 0.56
CA ALA A 327 -19.62 22.99 1.54
C ALA A 327 -19.18 22.66 2.98
N ASN A 328 -18.28 21.68 3.17
CA ASN A 328 -17.70 21.37 4.48
C ASN A 328 -16.62 22.41 4.87
N LEU A 329 -15.72 22.75 3.96
CA LEU A 329 -14.71 23.80 4.14
C LEU A 329 -15.35 25.15 4.52
N GLN A 330 -16.40 25.57 3.81
CA GLN A 330 -17.12 26.79 4.15
C GLN A 330 -17.73 26.75 5.57
N LYS A 331 -18.18 25.58 6.06
CA LYS A 331 -18.70 25.43 7.42
C LYS A 331 -17.58 25.46 8.46
N SER A 332 -16.44 24.81 8.22
CA SER A 332 -15.32 24.81 9.16
C SER A 332 -14.60 26.17 9.20
N GLU A 333 -14.41 26.84 8.06
CA GLU A 333 -13.94 28.23 8.02
C GLU A 333 -14.90 29.20 8.71
N ALA A 334 -16.22 29.07 8.50
CA ALA A 334 -17.22 29.88 9.20
C ALA A 334 -17.21 29.64 10.71
N ALA A 335 -17.09 28.38 11.16
CA ALA A 335 -16.97 28.05 12.58
C ALA A 335 -15.71 28.64 13.22
N VAL A 336 -14.57 28.61 12.50
CA VAL A 336 -13.32 29.28 12.93
C VAL A 336 -13.51 30.80 13.03
N ALA A 337 -14.16 31.42 12.03
CA ALA A 337 -14.41 32.86 12.03
C ALA A 337 -15.37 33.29 13.16
N GLU A 338 -16.45 32.53 13.39
CA GLU A 338 -17.39 32.75 14.47
C GLU A 338 -16.72 32.57 15.84
N TYR A 339 -15.85 31.56 15.99
CA TYR A 339 -15.09 31.35 17.23
C TYR A 339 -14.15 32.52 17.53
N LYS A 340 -13.44 33.04 16.52
CA LYS A 340 -12.60 34.24 16.63
C LYS A 340 -13.42 35.47 17.03
N ALA A 341 -14.59 35.67 16.43
CA ALA A 341 -15.48 36.79 16.73
C ALA A 341 -16.03 36.75 18.17
N LYS A 342 -16.27 35.54 18.71
CA LYS A 342 -16.72 35.34 20.09
C LYS A 342 -15.59 35.41 21.14
N ASN A 343 -14.35 35.10 20.76
CA ASN A 343 -13.22 34.98 21.69
C ASN A 343 -11.99 35.77 21.18
N PRO A 344 -12.02 37.12 21.18
CA PRO A 344 -10.90 37.94 20.72
C PRO A 344 -9.61 37.69 21.54
N ASP A 345 -9.75 37.44 22.84
CA ASP A 345 -8.61 37.26 23.77
C ASP A 345 -7.78 36.00 23.46
N ALA A 346 -8.40 34.97 22.85
CA ALA A 346 -7.68 33.76 22.43
C ALA A 346 -6.63 34.04 21.35
N LEU A 347 -6.79 35.12 20.58
CA LEU A 347 -5.80 35.58 19.60
C LEU A 347 -4.56 36.18 20.27
N GLN A 348 -4.71 36.76 21.47
CA GLN A 348 -3.64 37.46 22.18
C GLN A 348 -2.61 36.51 22.80
N LEU A 349 -3.00 35.25 23.08
CA LEU A 349 -2.08 34.18 23.47
C LEU A 349 -1.36 33.54 22.26
N GLY A 350 -1.93 33.68 21.06
CA GLY A 350 -1.48 33.02 19.82
C GLY A 350 -0.45 33.80 18.99
N GLY A 351 0.18 34.84 19.55
CA GLY A 351 1.06 35.80 18.85
C GLY A 351 2.38 35.26 18.28
N GLY A 352 2.56 33.94 18.15
CA GLY A 352 3.78 33.33 17.64
C GLY A 352 3.59 31.89 17.17
N THR A 353 3.11 31.73 15.92
CA THR A 353 3.58 30.78 14.87
C THR A 353 4.04 29.35 15.22
N ALA A 354 3.73 28.81 16.40
CA ALA A 354 4.28 27.54 16.92
C ALA A 354 3.22 26.46 17.14
N ALA A 355 1.94 26.84 17.28
CA ALA A 355 0.84 25.90 17.52
C ALA A 355 0.11 25.45 16.24
N THR A 356 0.15 26.26 15.18
CA THR A 356 -0.15 25.79 13.82
C THR A 356 1.09 25.04 13.30
N GLY A 357 0.93 23.78 12.90
CA GLY A 357 2.03 22.87 12.51
C GLY A 357 2.80 23.23 11.23
N SER A 358 2.82 24.51 10.83
CA SER A 358 3.66 25.07 9.78
C SER A 358 5.12 25.09 10.24
N GLN A 359 5.77 23.92 10.24
CA GLN A 359 7.20 23.72 10.48
C GLN A 359 8.05 24.23 9.28
N ALA A 360 7.78 25.45 8.83
CA ALA A 360 8.40 26.08 7.66
C ALA A 360 8.36 27.62 7.81
N GLY A 361 9.32 28.16 8.57
CA GLY A 361 9.35 29.58 8.94
C GLY A 361 10.72 30.00 9.47
N SER A 362 11.77 29.72 8.71
CA SER A 362 13.14 30.10 9.04
C SER A 362 13.33 31.63 9.03
N GLY A 363 13.14 32.25 10.19
CA GLY A 363 13.41 33.66 10.47
C GLY A 363 14.37 33.82 11.64
N ALA A 364 15.67 33.68 11.39
CA ALA A 364 16.69 33.94 12.40
C ALA A 364 16.88 35.46 12.56
N GLY A 365 16.33 36.04 13.64
CA GLY A 365 16.51 37.46 13.95
C GLY A 365 15.72 37.89 15.19
N ALA A 366 16.44 38.45 16.17
CA ALA A 366 15.95 38.96 17.46
C ALA A 366 15.33 37.92 18.42
N GLY A 367 15.96 37.75 19.59
CA GLY A 367 15.46 36.93 20.70
C GLY A 367 14.34 37.60 21.48
N GLY A 368 13.18 37.81 20.85
CA GLY A 368 11.95 38.15 21.57
C GLY A 368 11.41 36.91 22.32
N SER A 369 10.91 37.12 23.55
CA SER A 369 10.27 36.06 24.35
C SER A 369 9.19 35.36 23.54
N ARG A 370 9.23 34.02 23.53
CA ARG A 370 8.23 33.17 22.88
C ARG A 370 7.01 32.89 23.78
N GLY A 371 6.94 33.53 24.95
CA GLY A 371 5.79 33.54 25.83
C GLY A 371 4.82 34.66 25.43
N GLY A 372 3.51 34.41 25.56
CA GLY A 372 2.54 35.50 25.49
C GLY A 372 2.68 36.42 26.71
N LEU A 373 2.14 37.64 26.63
CA LEU A 373 2.17 38.65 27.71
C LEU A 373 1.74 38.10 29.09
N VAL A 374 0.85 37.11 29.10
CA VAL A 374 0.37 36.43 30.31
C VAL A 374 1.47 35.58 30.98
N GLU A 375 2.31 34.91 30.19
CA GLU A 375 3.40 34.05 30.65
C GLU A 375 4.59 34.88 31.15
N ASP A 376 4.96 35.94 30.43
CA ASP A 376 6.00 36.89 30.86
C ASP A 376 5.61 37.53 32.22
N ASN A 377 4.34 37.91 32.40
CA ASN A 377 3.82 38.41 33.68
C ASN A 377 3.81 37.34 34.78
N LEU A 378 3.50 36.07 34.47
CA LEU A 378 3.61 34.97 35.45
C LEU A 378 5.06 34.80 35.93
N GLN A 379 6.03 34.88 35.02
CA GLN A 379 7.45 34.75 35.36
C GLN A 379 7.95 35.94 36.20
N ASP A 380 7.52 37.16 35.89
CA ASP A 380 7.83 38.37 36.69
C ASP A 380 7.21 38.32 38.10
N ILE A 381 5.91 37.98 38.23
CA ILE A 381 5.24 37.85 39.54
C ILE A 381 5.91 36.74 40.37
N ASN A 382 6.24 35.60 39.76
CA ASN A 382 6.92 34.50 40.46
C ASN A 382 8.36 34.89 40.89
N GLY A 383 9.07 35.66 40.07
CA GLY A 383 10.37 36.25 40.44
C GLY A 383 10.26 37.19 41.64
N LYS A 384 9.29 38.12 41.62
CA LYS A 384 9.00 39.05 42.73
C LYS A 384 8.58 38.32 44.00
N LEU A 385 7.72 37.31 43.91
CA LEU A 385 7.30 36.48 45.04
C LEU A 385 8.47 35.72 45.65
N THR A 386 9.37 35.17 44.81
CA THR A 386 10.57 34.46 45.27
C THR A 386 11.55 35.40 45.96
N ALA A 387 11.74 36.62 45.44
CA ALA A 387 12.54 37.65 46.08
C ALA A 387 11.94 38.08 47.43
N ALA A 388 10.65 38.40 47.48
CA ALA A 388 9.95 38.79 48.70
C ALA A 388 10.03 37.70 49.80
N LYS A 389 9.86 36.42 49.43
CA LYS A 389 10.06 35.27 50.32
C LYS A 389 11.51 35.15 50.81
N SER A 390 12.49 35.35 49.93
CA SER A 390 13.91 35.34 50.32
C SER A 390 14.21 36.42 51.35
N ASP A 391 13.67 37.62 51.17
CA ASP A 391 13.88 38.75 52.08
C ASP A 391 13.12 38.58 53.41
N GLN A 392 11.90 38.05 53.38
CA GLN A 392 11.18 37.65 54.59
C GLN A 392 12.00 36.64 55.41
N ILE A 393 12.51 35.56 54.80
CA ILE A 393 13.27 34.52 55.49
C ILE A 393 14.54 35.10 56.16
N LYS A 394 15.22 36.05 55.51
CA LYS A 394 16.36 36.77 56.11
C LYS A 394 15.94 37.54 57.35
N LEU A 395 14.91 38.38 57.23
CA LEU A 395 14.42 39.22 58.33
C LEU A 395 13.85 38.40 59.49
N GLU A 396 13.18 37.27 59.23
CA GLU A 396 12.69 36.35 60.25
C GLU A 396 13.83 35.62 60.98
N GLY A 397 14.88 35.19 60.26
CA GLY A 397 16.08 34.64 60.88
C GLY A 397 16.84 35.66 61.75
N GLU A 398 16.92 36.91 61.29
CA GLU A 398 17.50 38.01 62.07
C GLU A 398 16.67 38.32 63.32
N LEU A 399 15.33 38.37 63.21
CA LEU A 399 14.43 38.54 64.36
C LEU A 399 14.59 37.39 65.36
N GLN A 400 14.71 36.15 64.89
CA GLN A 400 14.95 34.99 65.75
C GLN A 400 16.30 35.11 66.49
N GLN A 401 17.34 35.64 65.85
CA GLN A 401 18.63 35.91 66.49
C GLN A 401 18.52 37.03 67.55
N VAL A 402 17.77 38.10 67.27
CA VAL A 402 17.46 39.17 68.23
C VAL A 402 16.72 38.62 69.46
N GLU A 403 15.74 37.74 69.26
CA GLU A 403 14.95 37.14 70.33
C GLU A 403 15.77 36.16 71.20
N GLN A 404 16.76 35.47 70.62
CA GLN A 404 17.71 34.64 71.38
C GLN A 404 18.68 35.46 72.23
N VAL A 405 19.10 36.63 71.75
CA VAL A 405 20.07 37.51 72.44
C VAL A 405 19.44 38.32 73.57
N GLY A 406 18.16 38.70 73.42
CA GLY A 406 17.43 39.50 74.40
C GLY A 406 18.00 40.92 74.54
N ASN A 407 18.01 41.45 75.77
CA ASN A 407 18.37 42.86 76.04
C ASN A 407 19.89 43.16 76.07
N ASN A 408 20.73 42.23 75.61
CA ASN A 408 22.20 42.38 75.67
C ASN A 408 22.71 43.27 74.53
N VAL A 409 22.95 44.54 74.82
CA VAL A 409 23.32 45.59 73.84
C VAL A 409 24.51 45.19 72.96
N ASP A 410 25.60 44.71 73.57
CA ASP A 410 26.83 44.38 72.83
C ASP A 410 26.65 43.20 71.87
N ALA A 411 25.73 42.27 72.19
CA ALA A 411 25.39 41.14 71.34
C ALA A 411 24.35 41.51 70.27
N LEU A 412 23.43 42.43 70.55
CA LEU A 412 22.53 43.02 69.53
C LEU A 412 23.32 43.82 68.49
N LEU A 413 24.38 44.52 68.91
CA LEU A 413 25.31 45.24 68.02
C LEU A 413 26.16 44.32 67.13
N ALA A 414 26.18 43.01 67.37
CA ALA A 414 26.81 42.04 66.48
C ALA A 414 25.91 41.62 65.31
N ILE A 415 24.61 41.94 65.35
CA ILE A 415 23.64 41.59 64.30
C ILE A 415 23.74 42.63 63.16
N PRO A 416 23.94 42.24 61.89
CA PRO A 416 24.14 43.16 60.78
C PRO A 416 23.04 44.22 60.65
N SER A 417 21.76 43.83 60.68
CA SER A 417 20.65 44.74 60.43
C SER A 417 20.41 45.76 61.56
N ILE A 418 20.79 45.44 62.80
CA ILE A 418 20.78 46.42 63.90
C ILE A 418 21.98 47.36 63.79
N SER A 419 23.18 46.81 63.56
CA SER A 419 24.41 47.61 63.49
C SER A 419 24.50 48.51 62.25
N ALA A 420 23.80 48.18 61.17
CA ALA A 420 23.68 48.97 59.95
C ALA A 420 22.55 50.04 60.00
N ALA A 421 21.67 50.00 61.00
CA ALA A 421 20.57 50.97 61.11
C ALA A 421 21.11 52.41 61.27
N GLY A 422 20.51 53.38 60.58
CA GLY A 422 20.98 54.78 60.56
C GLY A 422 21.07 55.43 61.94
N LEU A 423 20.09 55.15 62.82
CA LEU A 423 20.09 55.65 64.20
C LEU A 423 21.20 55.02 65.06
N VAL A 424 21.48 53.72 64.86
CA VAL A 424 22.52 52.98 65.60
C VAL A 424 23.91 53.39 65.13
N THR A 425 24.12 53.57 63.82
CA THR A 425 25.39 54.03 63.25
C THR A 425 25.74 55.46 63.68
N GLU A 426 24.78 56.39 63.69
CA GLU A 426 25.01 57.76 64.16
C GLU A 426 25.19 57.83 65.69
N ALA A 427 24.40 57.07 66.46
CA ALA A 427 24.63 56.95 67.91
C ALA A 427 26.01 56.37 68.22
N ARG A 428 26.45 55.33 67.48
CA ARG A 428 27.79 54.75 67.61
C ARG A 428 28.89 55.74 67.25
N ARG A 429 28.71 56.54 66.19
CA ARG A 429 29.61 57.64 65.81
C ARG A 429 29.75 58.65 66.95
N SER A 430 28.65 59.03 67.60
CA SER A 430 28.66 59.94 68.75
C SER A 430 29.45 59.37 69.94
N VAL A 431 29.32 58.06 70.23
CA VAL A 431 30.08 57.38 71.28
C VAL A 431 31.58 57.42 70.95
N THR A 432 31.99 57.04 69.74
CA THR A 432 33.41 57.08 69.32
C THR A 432 33.98 58.51 69.34
N GLN A 433 33.18 59.53 69.00
CA GLN A 433 33.59 60.93 69.11
C GLN A 433 33.78 61.36 70.57
N MET A 434 32.90 60.96 71.50
CA MET A 434 33.07 61.24 72.92
C MET A 434 34.25 60.46 73.54
N GLU A 435 34.51 59.24 73.09
CA GLU A 435 35.70 58.46 73.47
C GLU A 435 36.99 59.16 72.98
N ALA A 436 36.99 59.72 71.76
CA ALA A 436 38.11 60.52 71.26
C ALA A 436 38.34 61.86 72.01
N THR A 437 37.28 62.51 72.51
CA THR A 437 37.45 63.71 73.36
C THR A 437 37.99 63.33 74.75
N ILE A 438 37.63 62.17 75.30
CA ILE A 438 38.21 61.67 76.55
C ILE A 438 39.69 61.31 76.38
N THR A 439 40.09 60.60 75.31
CA THR A 439 41.51 60.25 75.10
C THR A 439 42.38 61.49 74.91
N THR A 440 41.91 62.50 74.17
CA THR A 440 42.63 63.78 74.02
C THR A 440 42.71 64.57 75.32
N TYR A 441 41.67 64.57 76.17
CA TYR A 441 41.75 65.19 77.50
C TYR A 441 42.62 64.41 78.49
N ALA A 442 42.72 63.08 78.38
CA ALA A 442 43.51 62.24 79.27
C ALA A 442 45.02 62.54 79.18
N LEU A 443 45.49 63.05 78.04
CA LEU A 443 46.88 63.50 77.85
C LEU A 443 47.26 64.71 78.72
N ARG A 444 46.28 65.49 79.21
CA ARG A 444 46.52 66.79 79.87
C ARG A 444 45.83 66.95 81.22
N TYR A 445 44.76 66.19 81.48
CA TYR A 445 43.91 66.33 82.66
C TYR A 445 43.72 64.98 83.36
N LYS A 446 43.88 64.95 84.69
CA LYS A 446 43.54 63.78 85.53
C LYS A 446 42.03 63.64 85.73
N ASP A 447 41.59 62.46 86.15
CA ASP A 447 40.17 62.05 86.24
C ASP A 447 39.23 63.00 86.98
N LYS A 448 39.72 63.74 87.99
CA LYS A 448 38.92 64.66 88.82
C LYS A 448 38.77 66.07 88.23
N HIS A 449 39.35 66.37 87.08
CA HIS A 449 39.26 67.70 86.46
C HIS A 449 37.85 67.96 85.88
N PRO A 450 37.24 69.16 86.03
CA PRO A 450 35.86 69.41 85.60
C PRO A 450 35.59 69.10 84.12
N LYS A 451 36.51 69.42 83.21
CA LYS A 451 36.37 69.07 81.78
C LYS A 451 36.37 67.55 81.52
N MET A 452 37.07 66.78 82.36
CA MET A 452 37.11 65.32 82.26
C MET A 452 35.80 64.71 82.77
N ILE A 453 35.25 65.26 83.86
CA ILE A 453 33.93 64.86 84.40
C ILE A 453 32.84 65.15 83.35
N GLN A 454 32.87 66.33 82.72
CA GLN A 454 31.93 66.70 81.66
C GLN A 454 32.01 65.75 80.45
N ALA A 455 33.21 65.42 79.98
CA ALA A 455 33.40 64.50 78.85
C ALA A 455 32.96 63.06 79.17
N LYS A 456 33.19 62.59 80.42
CA LYS A 456 32.68 61.29 80.89
C LYS A 456 31.16 61.28 81.01
N ALA A 457 30.54 62.38 81.42
CA ALA A 457 29.08 62.52 81.46
C ALA A 457 28.48 62.50 80.04
N SER A 458 29.06 63.22 79.07
CA SER A 458 28.58 63.20 77.68
C SER A 458 28.80 61.84 77.00
N LEU A 459 29.85 61.08 77.37
CA LEU A 459 29.99 59.68 76.95
C LEU A 459 28.89 58.79 77.54
N ALA A 460 28.56 58.96 78.83
CA ALA A 460 27.49 58.17 79.46
C ALA A 460 26.13 58.44 78.79
N GLU A 461 25.83 59.70 78.49
CA GLU A 461 24.63 60.11 77.74
C GLU A 461 24.63 59.53 76.31
N ALA A 462 25.76 59.58 75.60
CA ALA A 462 25.89 58.98 74.27
C ALA A 462 25.70 57.45 74.28
N LYS A 463 26.19 56.76 75.34
CA LYS A 463 25.99 55.31 75.50
C LYS A 463 24.55 54.94 75.84
N GLU A 464 23.83 55.74 76.62
CA GLU A 464 22.40 55.52 76.86
C GLU A 464 21.57 55.79 75.59
N LYS A 465 21.91 56.83 74.81
CA LYS A 465 21.30 57.07 73.49
C LYS A 465 21.54 55.91 72.52
N LEU A 466 22.74 55.33 72.49
CA LEU A 466 23.03 54.13 71.72
C LEU A 466 22.19 52.93 72.21
N ARG A 467 22.06 52.74 73.53
CA ARG A 467 21.24 51.66 74.11
C ARG A 467 19.77 51.78 73.71
N GLN A 468 19.21 53.00 73.77
CA GLN A 468 17.83 53.27 73.36
C GLN A 468 17.65 53.01 71.86
N ALA A 469 18.52 53.56 71.01
CA ALA A 469 18.48 53.34 69.57
C ALA A 469 18.56 51.85 69.18
N VAL A 470 19.33 51.03 69.90
CA VAL A 470 19.41 49.57 69.70
C VAL A 470 18.12 48.86 70.13
N LEU A 471 17.57 49.19 71.30
CA LEU A 471 16.35 48.57 71.83
C LEU A 471 15.06 48.97 71.08
N GLU A 472 15.11 50.05 70.30
CA GLU A 472 14.03 50.47 69.39
C GLU A 472 14.02 49.72 68.04
N GLN A 473 15.10 49.01 67.66
CA GLN A 473 15.15 48.28 66.38
C GLN A 473 14.23 47.04 66.30
N PRO A 474 14.08 46.18 67.33
CA PRO A 474 13.23 44.99 67.25
C PRO A 474 11.76 45.23 66.83
N PRO A 475 11.02 46.25 67.34
CA PRO A 475 9.68 46.53 66.84
C PRO A 475 9.67 47.07 65.39
N ILE A 476 10.70 47.81 64.96
CA ILE A 476 10.85 48.24 63.56
C ILE A 476 11.01 47.02 62.64
N LEU A 477 11.84 46.06 63.04
CA LEU A 477 12.04 44.80 62.32
C LEU A 477 10.74 43.97 62.22
N ARG A 478 9.96 43.88 63.31
CA ARG A 478 8.64 43.21 63.29
C ARG A 478 7.65 43.89 62.34
N ASN A 479 7.61 45.22 62.32
CA ASN A 479 6.77 45.97 61.38
C ASN A 479 7.20 45.74 59.92
N ALA A 480 8.51 45.70 59.64
CA ALA A 480 9.03 45.37 58.32
C ALA A 480 8.63 43.95 57.87
N ILE A 481 8.73 42.94 58.75
CA ILE A 481 8.29 41.56 58.47
C ILE A 481 6.77 41.51 58.19
N GLN A 482 5.97 42.25 58.96
CA GLN A 482 4.52 42.32 58.73
C GLN A 482 4.19 42.98 57.37
N GLN A 483 4.93 44.02 56.98
CA GLN A 483 4.80 44.64 55.66
C GLN A 483 5.21 43.66 54.54
N MET A 484 6.32 42.92 54.70
CA MET A 484 6.73 41.89 53.74
C MET A 484 5.67 40.80 53.58
N LYS A 485 5.08 40.31 54.67
CA LYS A 485 3.97 39.33 54.63
C LYS A 485 2.73 39.86 53.89
N ALA A 486 2.40 41.14 54.06
CA ALA A 486 1.33 41.77 53.28
C ALA A 486 1.66 41.84 51.78
N THR A 487 2.92 42.14 51.41
CA THR A 487 3.35 42.12 50.01
C THR A 487 3.38 40.71 49.42
N GLU A 488 3.82 39.70 50.18
CA GLU A 488 3.81 38.29 49.78
C GLU A 488 2.38 37.82 49.50
N ALA A 489 1.44 38.07 50.41
CA ALA A 489 0.03 37.72 50.24
C ALA A 489 -0.58 38.39 49.00
N SER A 490 -0.25 39.66 48.75
CA SER A 490 -0.70 40.39 47.54
C SER A 490 -0.12 39.81 46.25
N LEU A 491 1.17 39.48 46.22
CA LEU A 491 1.83 38.84 45.08
C LEU A 491 1.31 37.41 44.84
N GLN A 492 1.01 36.66 45.92
CA GLN A 492 0.45 35.32 45.84
C GLN A 492 -1.01 35.33 45.35
N GLN A 493 -1.80 36.36 45.67
CA GLN A 493 -3.13 36.55 45.09
C GLN A 493 -3.02 36.87 43.59
N ALA A 494 -2.19 37.86 43.22
CA ALA A 494 -1.96 38.22 41.81
C ALA A 494 -1.46 37.03 40.97
N LEU A 495 -0.63 36.15 41.54
CA LEU A 495 -0.18 34.92 40.90
C LEU A 495 -1.35 33.96 40.62
N GLN A 496 -2.25 33.76 41.58
CA GLN A 496 -3.43 32.88 41.41
C GLN A 496 -4.40 33.44 40.38
N ASP A 497 -4.67 34.75 40.41
CA ASP A 497 -5.55 35.42 39.45
C ASP A 497 -4.97 35.29 38.02
N GLN A 498 -3.66 35.53 37.87
CA GLN A 498 -2.96 35.40 36.60
C GLN A 498 -2.90 33.94 36.09
N GLN A 499 -2.74 32.96 36.98
CA GLN A 499 -2.82 31.53 36.64
C GLN A 499 -4.23 31.14 36.17
N GLY A 500 -5.28 31.65 36.83
CA GLY A 500 -6.67 31.43 36.43
C GLY A 500 -6.96 31.98 35.03
N LEU A 501 -6.47 33.19 34.73
CA LEU A 501 -6.54 33.78 33.39
C LEU A 501 -5.77 32.95 32.36
N ALA A 502 -4.54 32.51 32.66
CA ALA A 502 -3.74 31.67 31.77
C ALA A 502 -4.42 30.34 31.42
N VAL A 503 -5.03 29.67 32.41
CA VAL A 503 -5.77 28.41 32.19
C VAL A 503 -7.03 28.64 31.35
N ASN A 504 -7.74 29.76 31.54
CA ASN A 504 -8.92 30.10 30.73
C ASN A 504 -8.52 30.40 29.27
N LEU A 505 -7.49 31.23 29.06
CA LEU A 505 -6.97 31.55 27.73
C LEU A 505 -6.40 30.33 27.01
N ASN A 506 -5.77 29.39 27.73
CA ASN A 506 -5.34 28.12 27.16
C ASN A 506 -6.56 27.26 26.75
N ARG A 507 -7.62 27.20 27.58
CA ARG A 507 -8.85 26.47 27.24
C ARG A 507 -9.56 27.02 26.01
N THR A 508 -9.58 28.34 25.80
CA THR A 508 -10.12 28.95 24.57
C THR A 508 -9.19 28.76 23.37
N ALA A 509 -7.86 28.82 23.57
CA ALA A 509 -6.88 28.52 22.54
C ALA A 509 -6.98 27.07 22.01
N ILE A 510 -7.24 26.08 22.88
CA ILE A 510 -7.45 24.67 22.47
C ILE A 510 -8.68 24.54 21.57
N GLY A 511 -9.81 25.13 21.94
CA GLY A 511 -11.03 25.09 21.11
C GLY A 511 -10.83 25.79 19.74
N TYR A 512 -10.07 26.87 19.72
CA TYR A 512 -9.65 27.51 18.47
C TYR A 512 -8.74 26.59 17.61
N GLN A 513 -7.74 25.95 18.21
CA GLN A 513 -6.80 25.06 17.52
C GLN A 513 -7.49 23.83 16.91
N GLU A 514 -8.49 23.25 17.60
CA GLU A 514 -9.29 22.14 17.09
C GLU A 514 -10.04 22.54 15.81
N LEU A 515 -10.78 23.65 15.86
CA LEU A 515 -11.52 24.16 14.70
C LEU A 515 -10.59 24.57 13.55
N ALA A 516 -9.45 25.21 13.86
CA ALA A 516 -8.46 25.60 12.88
C ALA A 516 -7.82 24.38 12.19
N ARG A 517 -7.50 23.31 12.95
CA ARG A 517 -6.99 22.06 12.37
C ARG A 517 -8.03 21.35 11.50
N GLN A 518 -9.31 21.42 11.86
CA GLN A 518 -10.39 20.87 11.04
C GLN A 518 -10.50 21.64 9.71
N ALA A 519 -10.54 22.98 9.75
CA ALA A 519 -10.60 23.80 8.54
C ALA A 519 -9.37 23.59 7.62
N GLU A 520 -8.17 23.48 8.18
CA GLU A 520 -6.95 23.18 7.40
C GLU A 520 -7.01 21.76 6.78
N THR A 521 -7.59 20.79 7.48
CA THR A 521 -7.78 19.42 6.96
C THR A 521 -8.79 19.41 5.81
N ASP A 522 -9.95 20.07 5.98
CA ASP A 522 -10.97 20.20 4.94
C ASP A 522 -10.41 20.93 3.72
N ARG A 523 -9.56 21.95 3.94
CA ARG A 523 -8.87 22.70 2.90
C ARG A 523 -7.89 21.83 2.12
N ALA A 524 -7.03 21.08 2.81
CA ALA A 524 -6.08 20.16 2.18
C ALA A 524 -6.79 19.07 1.35
N LEU A 525 -7.91 18.54 1.85
CA LEU A 525 -8.74 17.60 1.11
C LEU A 525 -9.34 18.25 -0.16
N TYR A 526 -9.93 19.44 -0.02
CA TYR A 526 -10.48 20.20 -1.15
C TYR A 526 -9.42 20.53 -2.22
N GLU A 527 -8.25 21.04 -1.81
CA GLU A 527 -7.14 21.33 -2.72
C GLU A 527 -6.60 20.06 -3.41
N SER A 528 -6.60 18.91 -2.73
CA SER A 528 -6.19 17.62 -3.32
C SER A 528 -7.16 17.14 -4.40
N VAL A 529 -8.49 17.23 -4.16
CA VAL A 529 -9.51 16.87 -5.15
C VAL A 529 -9.51 17.85 -6.32
N LEU A 530 -9.37 19.15 -6.07
CA LEU A 530 -9.26 20.17 -7.12
C LEU A 530 -8.03 19.93 -8.01
N ARG A 531 -6.91 19.49 -7.42
CA ARG A 531 -5.72 19.08 -8.18
C ARG A 531 -5.99 17.84 -9.01
N GLN A 532 -6.60 16.80 -8.44
CA GLN A 532 -6.94 15.57 -9.17
C GLN A 532 -7.95 15.81 -10.29
N ILE A 533 -8.90 16.74 -10.13
CA ILE A 533 -9.80 17.19 -11.21
C ILE A 533 -8.99 17.82 -12.35
N LYS A 534 -8.02 18.69 -12.05
CA LYS A 534 -7.15 19.31 -13.07
C LYS A 534 -6.30 18.25 -13.80
N GLU A 535 -5.68 17.32 -13.08
CA GLU A 535 -4.91 16.21 -13.65
C GLU A 535 -5.81 15.29 -14.52
N THR A 536 -7.03 15.00 -14.09
CA THR A 536 -8.02 14.19 -14.84
C THR A 536 -8.51 14.90 -16.11
N ASN A 537 -8.74 16.22 -16.06
CA ASN A 537 -9.09 17.00 -17.24
C ASN A 537 -7.94 17.03 -18.26
N LEU A 538 -6.71 17.32 -17.82
CA LEU A 538 -5.53 17.36 -18.69
C LEU A 538 -5.26 16.00 -19.36
N THR A 539 -5.55 14.89 -18.67
CA THR A 539 -5.39 13.54 -19.25
C THR A 539 -6.54 13.10 -20.15
N LYS A 540 -7.74 13.71 -20.06
CA LYS A 540 -8.87 13.45 -20.97
C LYS A 540 -8.54 13.84 -22.42
N ASP A 541 -7.77 14.91 -22.61
CA ASP A 541 -7.36 15.38 -23.95
C ASP A 541 -6.21 14.57 -24.56
N VAL A 542 -5.42 13.88 -23.72
CA VAL A 542 -4.29 13.05 -24.16
C VAL A 542 -4.79 11.69 -24.66
N LYS A 543 -5.10 11.63 -25.96
CA LYS A 543 -5.45 10.41 -26.72
C LYS A 543 -4.26 9.44 -26.86
N THR A 544 -3.80 8.90 -25.73
CA THR A 544 -2.83 7.80 -25.68
C THR A 544 -3.54 6.50 -26.03
N ASN A 545 -3.34 6.04 -27.27
CA ASN A 545 -3.82 4.74 -27.72
C ASN A 545 -2.88 3.66 -27.20
N ALA A 546 -3.36 2.81 -26.28
CA ALA A 546 -2.59 1.67 -25.77
C ALA A 546 -2.47 0.50 -26.78
N VAL A 547 -3.13 0.61 -27.94
CA VAL A 547 -3.16 -0.42 -28.98
C VAL A 547 -3.04 0.25 -30.36
N SER A 548 -2.16 -0.28 -31.20
CA SER A 548 -1.93 0.18 -32.58
C SER A 548 -1.98 -1.00 -33.54
N VAL A 549 -2.24 -0.72 -34.82
CA VAL A 549 -2.10 -1.72 -35.90
C VAL A 549 -0.72 -1.55 -36.50
N ILE A 550 0.11 -2.60 -36.50
CA ILE A 550 1.43 -2.61 -37.16
C ILE A 550 1.29 -3.11 -38.59
N GLU A 551 0.61 -4.25 -38.75
CA GLU A 551 0.51 -4.97 -40.02
C GLU A 551 -0.96 -5.04 -40.44
N HIS A 552 -1.29 -4.31 -41.51
CA HIS A 552 -2.58 -4.40 -42.20
C HIS A 552 -2.74 -5.75 -42.89
N SER A 553 -3.97 -6.23 -43.06
CA SER A 553 -4.16 -7.58 -43.59
C SER A 553 -3.86 -7.62 -45.09
N PRO A 554 -2.96 -8.49 -45.57
CA PRO A 554 -2.79 -8.73 -46.99
C PRO A 554 -3.95 -9.57 -47.54
N LEU A 555 -4.19 -9.51 -48.85
CA LEU A 555 -5.13 -10.40 -49.53
C LEU A 555 -4.64 -11.86 -49.40
N PRO A 556 -5.43 -12.78 -48.82
CA PRO A 556 -4.95 -14.13 -48.53
C PRO A 556 -4.90 -14.99 -49.80
N SER A 557 -3.70 -15.13 -50.35
CA SER A 557 -3.41 -15.95 -51.54
C SER A 557 -3.21 -17.44 -51.26
N SER A 558 -2.91 -17.82 -50.00
CA SER A 558 -2.62 -19.20 -49.63
C SER A 558 -3.82 -19.92 -49.00
N LEU A 559 -4.19 -21.07 -49.58
CA LEU A 559 -5.10 -22.03 -48.97
C LEU A 559 -4.40 -22.71 -47.78
N ARG A 560 -4.78 -22.37 -46.54
CA ARG A 560 -4.40 -23.13 -45.35
C ARG A 560 -5.48 -24.13 -44.99
N PHE A 561 -5.23 -25.40 -45.31
CA PHE A 561 -6.04 -26.51 -44.81
C PHE A 561 -5.78 -26.67 -43.31
N TRP A 562 -6.58 -25.99 -42.47
CA TRP A 562 -6.70 -26.37 -41.07
C TRP A 562 -7.34 -27.76 -41.02
N LEU A 563 -6.51 -28.82 -40.93
CA LEU A 563 -7.01 -30.08 -40.41
C LEU A 563 -7.52 -29.81 -39.00
N ARG A 564 -8.85 -29.81 -38.87
CA ARG A 564 -9.54 -29.71 -37.60
C ARG A 564 -9.43 -31.06 -36.89
N CYS A 565 -8.23 -31.39 -36.43
CA CYS A 565 -7.99 -32.49 -35.52
C CYS A 565 -8.66 -32.15 -34.19
N THR A 566 -9.91 -32.60 -34.07
CA THR A 566 -10.70 -32.71 -32.83
C THR A 566 -10.20 -33.86 -31.98
#